data_AF-A0AAU9DEU0-F1
#
_entry.id   AF-A0AAU9DEU0-F1
#
_cell.length_a   1.000
_cell.length_b   1.000
_cell.length_c   1.000
_cell.angle_alpha   90.00
_cell.angle_beta   90.00
_cell.angle_gamma   90.00
#
_symmetry.space_group_name_H-M   'P 1'
#
loop_
_entity.id
_entity.type
_entity.pdbx_description
1 polymer ?
#
loop_
_entity_poly.entity_id
_entity_poly.type
_entity_poly.pdbx_seq_one_letter_code
_entity_poly.pdbx_strand_id
1 'polypeptide(L)'
;MGKLHWEQAETEEVINSLVQQTEKLKPMISLLSQSITNFQTKVGDNSVLAGIANSKMSISLTAYIIPVLRAFRDFNERLTQKIAIFNRTESKLRSQGSVLDEETLESTLDELSEIEIKLQTLREAQSFTSNLFTEELAIIEVLSEALEAIGSYQISSDGSLLIVDQTNWLEKLKFYSEVNLERFLDLLDCSEDNFRELVRKILADLRSDGWAAASLQRFVKIINAQLFSLNKLQNAARQVGSQVFLDLWSAWQCSDSKSAQDKLRLLLKIIQLPLDLPQSPALVAELISHFDHSLDPANEFWDDLSKTVQLAFANGNISDYKELGKQIHNLRYVISAQQAQYIRDSDPGNKTDGEKLALYLTKHDYTTEESDRLHQKGYYNGKFMQYPAGYANGDIKVVVNFHSEFILNSEGRFQNEIDPEGASENGIVNGASFNYADNNDRDKAKTHKRLDVEYADFDPAWRDYTINKSLKDKNNPVRYVSPTNFHPLLKTAKVGSEWNRSYQNPDGYYQINGLSSEQNSKRLRAEFNNLVETLRQKKKGS
;
A
#
# COMPACT_ATOMS: atom_id res chain seq x y z
N MET A 1 -28.85 -2.25 25.70
CA MET A 1 -28.07 -3.48 26.00
C MET A 1 -28.38 -4.51 24.93
N GLY A 2 -27.55 -4.56 23.88
CA GLY A 2 -27.66 -5.59 22.83
C GLY A 2 -26.93 -6.84 23.30
N LYS A 3 -27.61 -7.99 23.31
CA LYS A 3 -26.95 -9.28 23.47
C LYS A 3 -26.14 -9.54 22.21
N LEU A 4 -24.82 -9.67 22.33
CA LEU A 4 -23.98 -10.29 21.32
C LEU A 4 -24.48 -11.73 21.11
N HIS A 5 -25.11 -12.00 19.97
CA HIS A 5 -25.36 -13.37 19.53
C HIS A 5 -24.06 -13.90 18.94
N TRP A 6 -23.41 -14.79 19.69
CA TRP A 6 -22.32 -15.63 19.23
C TRP A 6 -22.89 -16.75 18.36
N GLU A 7 -22.40 -16.90 17.12
CA GLU A 7 -22.71 -18.09 16.31
C GLU A 7 -21.83 -19.27 16.79
N GLN A 8 -22.24 -19.85 17.94
CA GLN A 8 -21.64 -21.04 18.56
C GLN A 8 -21.46 -22.23 17.60
N ALA A 9 -22.32 -22.35 16.59
CA ALA A 9 -22.34 -23.45 15.65
C ALA A 9 -21.06 -23.52 14.77
N GLU A 10 -20.54 -22.36 14.35
CA GLU A 10 -19.37 -22.29 13.47
C GLU A 10 -18.07 -22.66 14.21
N THR A 11 -18.00 -22.35 15.52
CA THR A 11 -16.86 -22.71 16.38
C THR A 11 -16.84 -24.20 16.72
N GLU A 12 -18.00 -24.79 17.02
CA GLU A 12 -18.10 -26.24 17.22
C GLU A 12 -17.77 -27.01 15.93
N GLU A 13 -18.13 -26.49 14.76
CA GLU A 13 -17.79 -27.08 13.46
C GLU A 13 -16.28 -27.10 13.21
N VAL A 14 -15.59 -25.99 13.49
CA VAL A 14 -14.12 -25.89 13.38
C VAL A 14 -13.40 -26.84 14.34
N ILE A 15 -13.85 -26.88 15.60
CA ILE A 15 -13.26 -27.77 16.62
C ILE A 15 -13.49 -29.24 16.25
N ASN A 16 -14.71 -29.61 15.84
CA ASN A 16 -15.02 -30.98 15.42
C ASN A 16 -14.24 -31.38 14.16
N SER A 17 -14.05 -30.46 13.21
CA SER A 17 -13.23 -30.67 12.03
C SER A 17 -11.75 -30.92 12.38
N LEU A 18 -11.17 -30.10 13.26
CA LEU A 18 -9.78 -30.27 13.75
C LEU A 18 -9.60 -31.57 14.54
N VAL A 19 -10.54 -31.92 15.42
CA VAL A 19 -10.52 -33.19 16.15
C VAL A 19 -10.61 -34.36 15.18
N GLN A 20 -11.51 -34.33 14.21
CA GLN A 20 -11.66 -35.39 13.22
C GLN A 20 -10.42 -35.54 12.32
N GLN A 21 -9.78 -34.44 11.93
CA GLN A 21 -8.52 -34.44 11.19
C GLN A 21 -7.38 -35.03 12.03
N THR A 22 -7.30 -34.65 13.31
CA THR A 22 -6.29 -35.16 14.25
C THR A 22 -6.45 -36.67 14.52
N GLU A 23 -7.68 -37.15 14.68
CA GLU A 23 -7.96 -38.58 14.87
C GLU A 23 -7.57 -39.42 13.65
N LYS A 24 -7.62 -38.88 12.42
CA LYS A 24 -7.16 -39.57 11.21
C LYS A 24 -5.65 -39.79 11.17
N LEU A 25 -4.87 -38.92 11.82
CA LEU A 25 -3.40 -38.97 11.84
C LEU A 25 -2.84 -39.93 12.91
N LYS A 26 -3.58 -40.19 13.99
CA LYS A 26 -3.12 -41.02 15.12
C LYS A 26 -2.72 -42.46 14.72
N PRO A 27 -3.50 -43.21 13.90
CA PRO A 27 -3.12 -44.56 13.49
C PRO A 27 -1.84 -44.57 12.65
N MET A 28 -1.64 -43.56 11.81
CA MET A 28 -0.48 -43.45 10.92
C MET A 28 0.80 -43.10 11.67
N ILE A 29 0.73 -42.17 12.63
CA ILE A 29 1.85 -41.85 13.54
C ILE A 29 2.27 -43.10 14.33
N SER A 30 1.30 -43.90 14.77
CA SER A 30 1.54 -45.17 15.44
C SER A 30 2.21 -46.19 14.51
N LEU A 31 1.72 -46.34 13.28
CA LEU A 31 2.25 -47.27 12.28
C LEU A 31 3.69 -46.92 11.87
N LEU A 32 3.99 -45.63 11.64
CA LEU A 32 5.32 -45.14 11.31
C LEU A 32 6.30 -45.33 12.46
N SER A 33 5.88 -45.02 13.69
CA SER A 33 6.70 -45.24 14.89
C SER A 33 7.06 -46.72 15.05
N GLN A 34 6.10 -47.61 14.78
CA GLN A 34 6.31 -49.05 14.83
C GLN A 34 7.23 -49.56 13.71
N SER A 35 7.06 -49.08 12.48
CA SER A 35 7.92 -49.43 11.34
C SER A 35 9.36 -48.94 11.52
N ILE A 36 9.57 -47.74 12.07
CA ILE A 36 10.90 -47.22 12.42
C ILE A 36 11.54 -48.06 13.51
N THR A 37 10.77 -48.41 14.55
CA THR A 37 11.25 -49.27 15.65
C THR A 37 11.63 -50.65 15.11
N ASN A 38 10.81 -51.24 14.23
CA ASN A 38 11.08 -52.54 13.60
C ASN A 38 12.31 -52.50 12.68
N PHE A 39 12.48 -51.42 11.91
CA PHE A 39 13.67 -51.20 11.08
C PHE A 39 14.92 -51.06 11.94
N GLN A 40 14.88 -50.24 12.99
CA GLN A 40 16.00 -50.08 13.94
C GLN A 40 16.34 -51.39 14.65
N THR A 41 15.33 -52.19 15.00
CA THR A 41 15.52 -53.51 15.63
C THR A 41 16.15 -54.51 14.65
N LYS A 42 15.73 -54.51 13.38
CA LYS A 42 16.32 -55.35 12.32
C LYS A 42 17.74 -54.90 11.91
N VAL A 43 18.02 -53.60 11.95
CA VAL A 43 19.34 -53.02 11.66
C VAL A 43 20.30 -53.13 12.85
N GLY A 44 19.78 -53.23 14.07
CA GLY A 44 20.56 -53.50 15.29
C GLY A 44 21.11 -54.92 15.39
N ASP A 45 20.82 -55.79 14.43
CA ASP A 45 21.46 -57.10 14.28
C ASP A 45 22.82 -56.92 13.57
N ASN A 46 23.91 -57.25 14.26
CA ASN A 46 25.28 -56.78 13.99
C ASN A 46 25.87 -57.10 12.60
N SER A 47 25.22 -57.92 11.76
CA SER A 47 25.72 -58.28 10.43
C SER A 47 25.40 -57.25 9.33
N VAL A 48 24.54 -56.26 9.58
CA VAL A 48 24.07 -55.28 8.56
C VAL A 48 24.65 -53.86 8.77
N LEU A 49 25.14 -53.55 9.97
CA LEU A 49 25.60 -52.21 10.37
C LEU A 49 26.80 -51.67 9.58
N ALA A 50 27.68 -52.55 9.07
CA ALA A 50 28.86 -52.13 8.32
C ALA A 50 28.52 -51.57 6.92
N GLY A 51 27.42 -52.02 6.30
CA GLY A 51 26.96 -51.51 5.00
C GLY A 51 26.09 -50.24 5.12
N ILE A 52 25.33 -50.10 6.21
CA ILE A 52 24.37 -49.00 6.39
C ILE A 52 25.03 -47.71 6.90
N ALA A 53 26.10 -47.80 7.71
CA ALA A 53 26.80 -46.62 8.26
C ALA A 53 27.35 -45.67 7.18
N ASN A 54 27.55 -46.16 5.95
CA ASN A 54 28.02 -45.37 4.80
C ASN A 54 26.95 -45.17 3.71
N SER A 55 25.68 -45.52 3.95
CA SER A 55 24.62 -45.36 2.95
C SER A 55 23.94 -43.99 3.07
N LYS A 56 23.53 -43.41 1.94
CA LYS A 56 22.71 -42.17 1.89
C LYS A 56 21.41 -42.28 2.70
N MET A 57 20.94 -43.51 2.97
CA MET A 57 19.71 -43.80 3.69
C MET A 57 19.85 -43.56 5.21
N SER A 58 20.99 -43.91 5.82
CA SER A 58 21.29 -43.61 7.23
C SER A 58 21.32 -42.10 7.49
N ILE A 59 21.94 -41.36 6.56
CA ILE A 59 21.96 -39.89 6.56
C ILE A 59 20.53 -39.35 6.44
N SER A 60 19.70 -39.95 5.59
CA SER A 60 18.35 -39.43 5.32
C SER A 60 17.34 -39.71 6.44
N LEU A 61 17.42 -40.89 7.06
CA LEU A 61 16.60 -41.24 8.23
C LEU A 61 16.91 -40.31 9.41
N THR A 62 18.20 -40.07 9.65
CA THR A 62 18.68 -39.31 10.80
C THR A 62 18.55 -37.79 10.59
N ALA A 63 18.83 -37.30 9.38
CA ALA A 63 18.84 -35.86 9.09
C ALA A 63 17.47 -35.28 8.71
N TYR A 64 16.53 -36.08 8.18
CA TYR A 64 15.26 -35.54 7.66
C TYR A 64 14.02 -36.22 8.23
N ILE A 65 13.97 -37.57 8.29
CA ILE A 65 12.74 -38.29 8.68
C ILE A 65 12.47 -38.21 10.19
N ILE A 66 13.47 -38.49 11.04
CA ILE A 66 13.32 -38.45 12.50
C ILE A 66 12.95 -37.05 13.03
N PRO A 67 13.59 -35.95 12.58
CA PRO A 67 13.22 -34.59 12.98
C PRO A 67 11.78 -34.22 12.61
N VAL A 68 11.34 -34.54 11.39
CA VAL A 68 9.98 -34.26 10.93
C VAL A 68 8.94 -35.01 11.79
N LEU A 69 9.17 -36.28 12.10
CA LEU A 69 8.25 -37.07 12.93
C LEU A 69 8.19 -36.62 14.38
N ARG A 70 9.31 -36.14 14.95
CA ARG A 70 9.31 -35.51 16.27
C ARG A 70 8.49 -34.22 16.25
N ALA A 71 8.70 -33.37 15.25
CA ALA A 71 7.97 -32.11 15.14
C ALA A 71 6.45 -32.33 14.98
N PHE A 72 6.01 -33.31 14.19
CA PHE A 72 4.59 -33.65 14.06
C PHE A 72 3.98 -34.18 15.36
N ARG A 73 4.70 -35.04 16.10
CA ARG A 73 4.24 -35.53 17.40
C ARG A 73 4.12 -34.39 18.41
N ASP A 74 5.13 -33.53 18.49
CA ASP A 74 5.18 -32.42 19.43
C ASP A 74 4.09 -31.36 19.10
N PHE A 75 3.81 -31.12 17.81
CA PHE A 75 2.67 -30.32 17.34
C PHE A 75 1.33 -30.88 17.82
N ASN A 76 1.11 -32.20 17.64
CA ASN A 76 -0.13 -32.87 18.01
C ASN A 76 -0.39 -32.83 19.54
N GLU A 77 0.66 -33.05 20.34
CA GLU A 77 0.58 -32.96 21.81
C GLU A 77 0.23 -31.54 22.27
N ARG A 78 0.86 -30.52 21.68
CA ARG A 78 0.61 -29.10 22.01
C ARG A 78 -0.78 -28.62 21.59
N LEU A 79 -1.27 -29.03 20.42
CA LEU A 79 -2.64 -28.74 19.95
C LEU A 79 -3.68 -29.36 20.90
N THR A 80 -3.46 -30.61 21.30
CA THR A 80 -4.33 -31.32 22.25
C THR A 80 -4.41 -30.60 23.61
N GLN A 81 -3.28 -30.08 24.11
CA GLN A 81 -3.25 -29.31 25.35
C GLN A 81 -4.02 -27.98 25.24
N LYS A 82 -3.86 -27.24 24.13
CA LYS A 82 -4.58 -25.97 23.91
C LYS A 82 -6.10 -26.18 23.80
N ILE A 83 -6.55 -27.24 23.13
CA ILE A 83 -7.99 -27.62 23.07
C ILE A 83 -8.54 -27.93 24.47
N ALA A 84 -7.78 -28.67 25.29
CA ALA A 84 -8.21 -29.00 26.65
C ALA A 84 -8.35 -27.76 27.56
N ILE A 85 -7.51 -26.75 27.37
CA ILE A 85 -7.58 -25.47 28.10
C ILE A 85 -8.79 -24.64 27.63
N PHE A 86 -9.04 -24.58 26.33
CA PHE A 86 -10.22 -23.91 25.75
C PHE A 86 -11.52 -24.47 26.34
N ASN A 87 -11.69 -25.80 26.30
CA ASN A 87 -12.89 -26.47 26.83
C ASN A 87 -13.13 -26.19 28.32
N ARG A 88 -12.06 -26.06 29.12
CA ARG A 88 -12.17 -25.68 30.55
C ARG A 88 -12.63 -24.23 30.75
N THR A 89 -12.15 -23.33 29.89
CA THR A 89 -12.45 -21.89 29.95
C THR A 89 -13.90 -21.64 29.52
N GLU A 90 -14.34 -22.28 28.45
CA GLU A 90 -15.73 -22.26 28.00
C GLU A 90 -16.69 -22.83 29.06
N SER A 91 -16.31 -23.93 29.70
CA SER A 91 -17.10 -24.54 30.77
C SER A 91 -17.23 -23.62 32.00
N LYS A 92 -16.17 -22.87 32.33
CA LYS A 92 -16.20 -21.83 33.39
C LYS A 92 -17.17 -20.70 33.05
N LEU A 93 -17.11 -20.14 31.84
CA LEU A 93 -18.01 -19.05 31.41
C LEU A 93 -19.48 -19.48 31.39
N ARG A 94 -19.76 -20.72 30.96
CA ARG A 94 -21.10 -21.31 31.01
C ARG A 94 -21.63 -21.45 32.44
N SER A 95 -20.74 -21.63 33.43
CA SER A 95 -21.09 -21.78 34.84
C SER A 95 -21.35 -20.47 35.60
N GLN A 96 -20.92 -19.32 35.07
CA GLN A 96 -20.97 -18.02 35.76
C GLN A 96 -22.23 -17.17 35.49
N GLY A 97 -23.22 -17.67 34.74
CA GLY A 97 -24.63 -17.23 34.80
C GLY A 97 -24.92 -15.72 34.90
N SER A 98 -24.93 -15.02 33.77
CA SER A 98 -25.74 -13.82 33.46
C SER A 98 -26.16 -12.85 34.59
N VAL A 99 -25.23 -12.27 35.35
CA VAL A 99 -25.34 -10.89 35.89
C VAL A 99 -23.91 -10.39 36.10
N LEU A 100 -23.46 -9.41 35.33
CA LEU A 100 -22.11 -8.84 35.45
C LEU A 100 -22.23 -7.33 35.66
N ASP A 101 -21.61 -6.84 36.74
CA ASP A 101 -21.41 -5.41 36.96
C ASP A 101 -20.25 -4.87 36.09
N GLU A 102 -20.04 -3.55 36.12
CA GLU A 102 -19.14 -2.83 35.20
C GLU A 102 -17.66 -3.22 35.37
N GLU A 103 -17.24 -3.61 36.59
CA GLU A 103 -15.88 -4.08 36.90
C GLU A 103 -15.67 -5.53 36.42
N THR A 104 -16.72 -6.35 36.48
CA THR A 104 -16.69 -7.72 35.92
C THR A 104 -16.79 -7.71 34.39
N LEU A 105 -17.34 -6.65 33.79
CA LEU A 105 -17.45 -6.49 32.33
C LEU A 105 -16.07 -6.29 31.66
N GLU A 106 -15.15 -5.55 32.29
CA GLU A 106 -13.76 -5.39 31.82
C GLU A 106 -12.97 -6.70 31.91
N SER A 107 -13.10 -7.45 33.01
CA SER A 107 -12.53 -8.80 33.14
C SER A 107 -13.10 -9.77 32.10
N THR A 108 -14.39 -9.65 31.79
CA THR A 108 -15.05 -10.48 30.77
C THR A 108 -14.60 -10.09 29.36
N LEU A 109 -14.32 -8.80 29.09
CA LEU A 109 -13.74 -8.34 27.83
C LEU A 109 -12.30 -8.82 27.62
N ASP A 110 -11.50 -8.87 28.67
CA ASP A 110 -10.16 -9.46 28.65
C ASP A 110 -10.22 -10.98 28.38
N GLU A 111 -11.13 -11.71 29.03
CA GLU A 111 -11.35 -13.15 28.80
C GLU A 111 -11.92 -13.45 27.41
N LEU A 112 -12.78 -12.58 26.87
CA LEU A 112 -13.29 -12.68 25.51
C LEU A 112 -12.19 -12.41 24.46
N SER A 113 -11.31 -11.45 24.73
CA SER A 113 -10.13 -11.20 23.87
C SER A 113 -9.15 -12.38 23.88
N GLU A 114 -9.01 -13.06 25.03
CA GLU A 114 -8.23 -14.28 25.18
C GLU A 114 -8.83 -15.45 24.38
N ILE A 115 -10.16 -15.58 24.37
CA ILE A 115 -10.89 -16.57 23.55
C ILE A 115 -10.76 -16.25 22.05
N GLU A 116 -10.83 -14.98 21.66
CA GLU A 116 -10.73 -14.55 20.27
C GLU A 116 -9.31 -14.75 19.72
N ILE A 117 -8.26 -14.50 20.51
CA ILE A 117 -6.86 -14.82 20.19
C ILE A 117 -6.63 -16.34 20.10
N LYS A 118 -7.26 -17.12 20.98
CA LYS A 118 -7.19 -18.60 20.95
C LYS A 118 -7.94 -19.17 19.74
N LEU A 119 -9.09 -18.61 19.38
CA LEU A 119 -9.84 -18.93 18.16
C LEU A 119 -9.04 -18.56 16.91
N GLN A 120 -8.36 -17.42 16.91
CA GLN A 120 -7.48 -16.99 15.83
C GLN A 120 -6.28 -17.94 15.67
N THR A 121 -5.66 -18.36 16.79
CA THR A 121 -4.60 -19.38 16.80
C THR A 121 -5.11 -20.72 16.26
N LEU A 122 -6.34 -21.11 16.59
CA LEU A 122 -6.97 -22.34 16.09
C LEU A 122 -7.36 -22.24 14.62
N ARG A 123 -7.78 -21.07 14.13
CA ARG A 123 -8.07 -20.78 12.71
C ARG A 123 -6.81 -20.72 11.87
N GLU A 124 -5.72 -20.17 12.41
CA GLU A 124 -4.38 -20.20 11.82
C GLU A 124 -3.85 -21.62 11.72
N ALA A 125 -3.98 -22.39 12.79
CA ALA A 125 -3.70 -23.81 12.78
C ALA A 125 -4.58 -24.54 11.75
N GLN A 126 -5.89 -24.27 11.68
CA GLN A 126 -6.83 -24.89 10.74
C GLN A 126 -6.57 -24.51 9.28
N SER A 127 -6.22 -23.26 8.97
CA SER A 127 -5.92 -22.81 7.61
C SER A 127 -4.57 -23.33 7.14
N PHE A 128 -3.58 -23.34 8.03
CA PHE A 128 -2.28 -23.97 7.79
C PHE A 128 -2.43 -25.47 7.60
N THR A 129 -3.16 -26.15 8.48
CA THR A 129 -3.48 -27.57 8.30
C THR A 129 -4.31 -27.76 7.04
N SER A 130 -5.38 -27.03 6.74
CA SER A 130 -6.13 -27.19 5.48
C SER A 130 -5.27 -27.03 4.22
N ASN A 131 -4.26 -26.16 4.20
CA ASN A 131 -3.30 -26.04 3.08
C ASN A 131 -2.27 -27.18 3.06
N LEU A 132 -1.71 -27.53 4.22
CA LEU A 132 -0.82 -28.69 4.42
C LEU A 132 -1.54 -30.02 4.11
N PHE A 133 -2.86 -30.07 4.34
CA PHE A 133 -3.77 -31.21 4.21
C PHE A 133 -4.35 -31.35 2.78
N THR A 134 -4.28 -30.31 1.95
CA THR A 134 -4.40 -30.45 0.48
C THR A 134 -3.15 -31.07 -0.15
N GLU A 135 -1.97 -30.87 0.48
CA GLU A 135 -0.71 -31.54 0.12
C GLU A 135 -0.54 -32.91 0.83
N GLU A 136 -1.46 -33.28 1.74
CA GLU A 136 -1.34 -34.49 2.56
C GLU A 136 -1.51 -35.78 1.80
N LEU A 137 -2.29 -35.86 0.71
CA LEU A 137 -2.22 -37.05 -0.13
C LEU A 137 -0.79 -37.27 -0.64
N ALA A 138 -0.06 -36.21 -0.96
CA ALA A 138 1.30 -36.29 -1.47
C ALA A 138 2.35 -36.56 -0.39
N ILE A 139 2.23 -35.98 0.82
CA ILE A 139 3.14 -36.27 1.95
C ILE A 139 2.87 -37.67 2.51
N ILE A 140 1.59 -38.09 2.59
CA ILE A 140 1.20 -39.43 3.01
C ILE A 140 1.58 -40.47 1.96
N GLU A 141 1.43 -40.18 0.66
CA GLU A 141 1.97 -41.00 -0.43
C GLU A 141 3.49 -41.08 -0.35
N VAL A 142 4.20 -39.97 -0.17
CA VAL A 142 5.67 -39.95 -0.05
C VAL A 142 6.16 -40.73 1.17
N LEU A 143 5.46 -40.67 2.30
CA LEU A 143 5.78 -41.45 3.51
C LEU A 143 5.41 -42.93 3.35
N SER A 144 4.34 -43.25 2.62
CA SER A 144 3.93 -44.62 2.30
C SER A 144 4.85 -45.27 1.26
N GLU A 145 5.26 -44.54 0.22
CA GLU A 145 6.29 -44.92 -0.76
C GLU A 145 7.65 -45.13 -0.07
N ALA A 146 8.02 -44.24 0.85
CA ALA A 146 9.23 -44.42 1.66
C ALA A 146 9.15 -45.68 2.54
N LEU A 147 7.99 -45.98 3.13
CA LEU A 147 7.74 -47.21 3.90
C LEU A 147 7.81 -48.47 3.04
N GLU A 148 7.26 -48.44 1.82
CA GLU A 148 7.28 -49.57 0.88
C GLU A 148 8.71 -49.82 0.37
N ALA A 149 9.46 -48.77 0.06
CA ALA A 149 10.88 -48.84 -0.31
C ALA A 149 11.78 -49.33 0.83
N ILE A 150 11.51 -48.90 2.07
CA ILE A 150 12.18 -49.39 3.29
C ILE A 150 11.77 -50.84 3.62
N GLY A 151 10.58 -51.28 3.20
CA GLY A 151 10.09 -52.65 3.41
C GLY A 151 10.57 -53.66 2.35
N SER A 152 11.00 -53.20 1.18
CA SER A 152 11.30 -54.03 -0.01
C SER A 152 12.79 -54.11 -0.39
N TYR A 153 13.69 -53.62 0.48
CA TYR A 153 15.13 -53.68 0.23
C TYR A 153 15.65 -55.11 0.08
N GLN A 154 16.59 -55.31 -0.86
CA GLN A 154 17.36 -56.55 -0.99
C GLN A 154 18.81 -56.30 -0.57
N ILE A 155 19.44 -57.33 0.01
CA ILE A 155 20.87 -57.33 0.29
C ILE A 155 21.53 -58.09 -0.85
N SER A 156 22.43 -57.45 -1.60
CA SER A 156 23.22 -58.13 -2.62
C SER A 156 24.22 -59.09 -1.98
N SER A 157 24.74 -60.02 -2.79
CA SER A 157 25.71 -61.03 -2.36
C SER A 157 27.01 -60.46 -1.78
N ASP A 158 27.33 -59.18 -2.03
CA ASP A 158 28.49 -58.48 -1.47
C ASP A 158 28.17 -57.66 -0.20
N GLY A 159 26.95 -57.77 0.32
CA GLY A 159 26.50 -57.08 1.53
C GLY A 159 26.10 -55.62 1.31
N SER A 160 26.05 -55.13 0.06
CA SER A 160 25.48 -53.82 -0.24
C SER A 160 23.93 -53.86 -0.32
N LEU A 161 23.30 -52.73 -0.03
CA LEU A 161 21.84 -52.63 0.04
C LEU A 161 21.32 -52.13 -1.32
N LEU A 162 20.58 -52.97 -2.03
CA LEU A 162 19.95 -52.64 -3.30
C LEU A 162 18.50 -52.23 -3.05
N ILE A 163 18.20 -50.97 -3.35
CA ILE A 163 16.83 -50.46 -3.40
C ILE A 163 16.39 -50.51 -4.86
N VAL A 164 15.34 -51.29 -5.13
CA VAL A 164 14.68 -51.32 -6.43
C VAL A 164 13.75 -50.10 -6.46
N ASP A 165 14.17 -49.06 -7.17
CA ASP A 165 13.50 -47.76 -7.38
C ASP A 165 14.01 -46.60 -6.48
N GLN A 166 14.58 -45.59 -7.14
CA GLN A 166 15.44 -44.58 -6.52
C GLN A 166 15.11 -43.13 -6.85
N THR A 167 13.88 -42.76 -7.22
CA THR A 167 13.66 -41.33 -7.59
C THR A 167 12.24 -40.82 -7.41
N ASN A 168 11.96 -40.18 -6.26
CA ASN A 168 11.22 -38.91 -6.15
C ASN A 168 10.97 -38.46 -4.70
N TRP A 169 10.87 -39.39 -3.76
CA TRP A 169 10.45 -39.09 -2.38
C TRP A 169 11.50 -38.33 -1.55
N LEU A 170 12.79 -38.54 -1.84
CA LEU A 170 13.93 -37.93 -1.15
C LEU A 170 14.11 -36.43 -1.45
N GLU A 171 13.86 -36.00 -2.69
CA GLU A 171 13.85 -34.59 -3.07
C GLU A 171 12.61 -33.87 -2.55
N LYS A 172 11.44 -34.55 -2.56
CA LYS A 172 10.20 -34.04 -1.96
C LYS A 172 10.35 -33.81 -0.45
N LEU A 173 10.95 -34.76 0.30
CA LEU A 173 11.23 -34.58 1.74
C LEU A 173 12.23 -33.45 2.03
N LYS A 174 13.23 -33.25 1.15
CA LYS A 174 14.14 -32.11 1.26
C LYS A 174 13.41 -30.78 1.10
N PHE A 175 12.54 -30.67 0.09
CA PHE A 175 11.69 -29.50 -0.13
C PHE A 175 10.83 -29.18 1.11
N TYR A 176 10.16 -30.18 1.68
CA TYR A 176 9.37 -29.99 2.92
C TYR A 176 10.22 -29.71 4.17
N SER A 177 11.48 -30.15 4.22
CA SER A 177 12.42 -29.78 5.30
C SER A 177 13.00 -28.36 5.15
N GLU A 178 13.10 -27.86 3.91
CA GLU A 178 13.56 -26.50 3.58
C GLU A 178 12.44 -25.46 3.73
N VAL A 179 11.17 -25.88 3.62
CA VAL A 179 10.00 -25.11 4.07
C VAL A 179 9.99 -25.10 5.61
N ASN A 180 10.74 -24.14 6.12
CA ASN A 180 11.15 -23.90 7.50
C ASN A 180 10.12 -24.26 8.60
N LEU A 181 10.19 -25.51 9.08
CA LEU A 181 9.42 -26.02 10.22
C LEU A 181 9.84 -25.34 11.54
N GLU A 182 11.07 -24.85 11.65
CA GLU A 182 11.51 -24.02 12.79
C GLU A 182 10.77 -22.68 12.84
N ARG A 183 10.45 -22.07 11.69
CA ARG A 183 9.67 -20.82 11.63
C ARG A 183 8.22 -21.02 12.10
N PHE A 184 7.68 -22.22 11.94
CA PHE A 184 6.36 -22.60 12.43
C PHE A 184 6.38 -22.99 13.91
N LEU A 185 7.46 -23.65 14.37
CA LEU A 185 7.71 -23.85 15.79
C LEU A 185 7.92 -22.52 16.53
N ASP A 186 8.59 -21.53 15.95
CA ASP A 186 8.71 -20.16 16.50
C ASP A 186 7.37 -19.41 16.61
N LEU A 187 6.46 -19.63 15.65
CA LEU A 187 5.08 -19.14 15.71
C LEU A 187 4.26 -19.83 16.81
N LEU A 188 4.57 -21.10 17.12
CA LEU A 188 3.94 -21.88 18.19
C LEU A 188 4.64 -21.76 19.56
N ASP A 189 5.92 -21.38 19.60
CA ASP A 189 6.77 -21.07 20.77
C ASP A 189 6.76 -19.57 21.12
N CYS A 190 5.96 -18.77 20.42
CA CYS A 190 5.43 -17.57 21.03
C CYS A 190 4.62 -18.01 22.26
N SER A 191 5.25 -18.03 23.44
CA SER A 191 4.50 -17.89 24.67
C SER A 191 3.56 -16.70 24.48
N GLU A 192 2.36 -16.79 25.03
CA GLU A 192 1.42 -15.66 25.03
C GLU A 192 2.12 -14.35 25.44
N ASP A 193 3.09 -14.45 26.35
CA ASP A 193 3.97 -13.36 26.77
C ASP A 193 4.88 -12.84 25.64
N ASN A 194 5.51 -13.70 24.82
CA ASN A 194 6.36 -13.30 23.70
C ASN A 194 5.58 -12.62 22.57
N PHE A 195 4.38 -13.09 22.23
CA PHE A 195 3.53 -12.44 21.24
C PHE A 195 3.00 -11.11 21.76
N ARG A 196 2.52 -11.06 23.00
CA ARG A 196 2.11 -9.81 23.66
C ARG A 196 3.25 -8.81 23.71
N GLU A 197 4.48 -9.26 23.97
CA GLU A 197 5.65 -8.39 23.99
C GLU A 197 6.02 -7.86 22.61
N LEU A 198 5.94 -8.68 21.57
CA LEU A 198 6.15 -8.24 20.19
C LEU A 198 5.10 -7.21 19.74
N VAL A 199 3.82 -7.46 20.05
CA VAL A 199 2.73 -6.50 19.76
C VAL A 199 2.94 -5.20 20.55
N ARG A 200 3.29 -5.27 21.84
CA ARG A 200 3.62 -4.09 22.66
C ARG A 200 4.75 -3.28 22.05
N LYS A 201 5.83 -3.95 21.60
CA LYS A 201 6.95 -3.29 20.94
C LYS A 201 6.53 -2.59 19.66
N ILE A 202 5.76 -3.25 18.79
CA ILE A 202 5.26 -2.64 17.55
C ILE A 202 4.34 -1.45 17.84
N LEU A 203 3.45 -1.56 18.83
CA LEU A 203 2.58 -0.45 19.23
C LEU A 203 3.38 0.71 19.82
N ALA A 204 4.44 0.43 20.58
CA ALA A 204 5.35 1.45 21.09
C ALA A 204 6.11 2.14 19.93
N ASP A 205 6.58 1.39 18.95
CA ASP A 205 7.24 1.91 17.76
C ASP A 205 6.28 2.80 16.95
N LEU A 206 5.07 2.34 16.64
CA LEU A 206 4.06 3.13 15.92
C LEU A 206 3.63 4.37 16.71
N ARG A 207 3.52 4.27 18.04
CA ARG A 207 3.29 5.43 18.91
C ARG A 207 4.45 6.43 18.82
N SER A 208 5.69 5.96 18.79
CA SER A 208 6.89 6.80 18.63
C SER A 208 6.97 7.46 17.25
N ASP A 209 6.33 6.86 16.23
CA ASP A 209 6.17 7.49 14.93
C ASP A 209 5.28 8.73 15.01
N GLY A 210 4.24 8.66 15.85
CA GLY A 210 3.25 9.72 16.05
C GLY A 210 1.80 9.25 15.86
N TRP A 211 1.55 7.95 15.70
CA TRP A 211 0.19 7.43 15.57
C TRP A 211 -0.64 7.68 16.83
N ALA A 212 -1.86 8.22 16.65
CA ALA A 212 -2.80 8.45 17.73
C ALA A 212 -3.32 7.15 18.36
N ALA A 213 -3.80 7.24 19.60
CA ALA A 213 -4.32 6.09 20.34
C ALA A 213 -5.45 5.35 19.60
N ALA A 214 -6.36 6.08 18.95
CA ALA A 214 -7.44 5.49 18.15
C ALA A 214 -6.91 4.67 16.96
N SER A 215 -5.86 5.14 16.28
CA SER A 215 -5.18 4.40 15.22
C SER A 215 -4.53 3.13 15.75
N LEU A 216 -3.87 3.21 16.90
CA LEU A 216 -3.26 2.03 17.55
C LEU A 216 -4.30 1.00 17.97
N GLN A 217 -5.47 1.43 18.48
CA GLN A 217 -6.60 0.54 18.75
C GLN A 217 -7.12 -0.12 17.48
N ARG A 218 -7.21 0.62 16.36
CA ARG A 218 -7.57 0.05 15.06
C ARG A 218 -6.52 -0.96 14.59
N PHE A 219 -5.23 -0.68 14.77
CA PHE A 219 -4.16 -1.60 14.43
C PHE A 219 -4.27 -2.93 15.20
N VAL A 220 -4.58 -2.89 16.49
CA VAL A 220 -4.85 -4.11 17.28
C VAL A 220 -6.03 -4.89 16.71
N LYS A 221 -7.12 -4.22 16.32
CA LYS A 221 -8.26 -4.88 15.66
C LYS A 221 -7.87 -5.53 14.32
N ILE A 222 -6.98 -4.90 13.55
CA ILE A 222 -6.45 -5.46 12.30
C ILE A 222 -5.62 -6.70 12.57
N ILE A 223 -4.71 -6.66 13.57
CA ILE A 223 -3.93 -7.84 14.00
C ILE A 223 -4.89 -8.99 14.36
N ASN A 224 -5.94 -8.70 15.12
CA ASN A 224 -6.90 -9.74 15.54
C ASN A 224 -7.73 -10.30 14.37
N ALA A 225 -7.94 -9.53 13.30
CA ALA A 225 -8.79 -9.90 12.17
C ALA A 225 -8.03 -10.48 10.97
N GLN A 226 -6.71 -10.26 10.85
CA GLN A 226 -5.95 -10.58 9.64
C GLN A 226 -4.76 -11.51 9.92
N LEU A 227 -4.65 -12.56 9.10
CA LEU A 227 -3.62 -13.62 9.12
C LEU A 227 -2.24 -13.15 8.57
N PHE A 228 -1.92 -11.86 8.62
CA PHE A 228 -0.65 -11.34 8.08
C PHE A 228 0.47 -11.37 9.11
N SER A 229 1.71 -11.58 8.65
CA SER A 229 2.89 -11.42 9.52
C SER A 229 2.96 -10.00 10.08
N LEU A 230 3.17 -9.85 11.40
CA LEU A 230 3.20 -8.57 12.11
C LEU A 230 4.15 -7.53 11.46
N ASN A 231 5.31 -7.96 10.95
CA ASN A 231 6.24 -7.07 10.26
C ASN A 231 5.65 -6.48 8.96
N LYS A 232 4.87 -7.26 8.21
CA LYS A 232 4.16 -6.76 7.01
C LYS A 232 3.09 -5.74 7.38
N LEU A 233 2.32 -5.99 8.44
CA LEU A 233 1.33 -5.03 8.93
C LEU A 233 1.98 -3.73 9.40
N GLN A 234 3.10 -3.84 10.12
CA GLN A 234 3.88 -2.70 10.58
C GLN A 234 4.44 -1.88 9.40
N ASN A 235 4.95 -2.53 8.36
CA ASN A 235 5.42 -1.85 7.16
C ASN A 235 4.26 -1.20 6.37
N ALA A 236 3.14 -1.90 6.23
CA ALA A 236 1.94 -1.36 5.59
C ALA A 236 1.43 -0.11 6.34
N ALA A 237 1.47 -0.09 7.68
CA ALA A 237 1.15 1.11 8.47
C ALA A 237 2.08 2.31 8.18
N ARG A 238 3.23 2.11 7.52
CA ARG A 238 4.17 3.16 7.10
C ARG A 238 4.27 3.31 5.58
N GLN A 239 3.29 2.82 4.85
CA GLN A 239 3.17 3.00 3.41
C GLN A 239 1.87 3.73 3.12
N VAL A 240 1.97 4.97 2.62
CA VAL A 240 0.83 5.85 2.41
C VAL A 240 -0.09 5.23 1.35
N GLY A 241 -1.36 5.03 1.70
CA GLY A 241 -2.34 4.41 0.80
C GLY A 241 -2.48 2.90 0.90
N SER A 242 -1.61 2.20 1.66
CA SER A 242 -1.87 0.79 1.95
C SER A 242 -3.14 0.65 2.80
N GLN A 243 -3.84 -0.49 2.71
CA GLN A 243 -5.09 -0.67 3.46
C GLN A 243 -4.91 -0.48 4.98
N VAL A 244 -3.80 -0.95 5.55
CA VAL A 244 -3.50 -0.77 6.98
C VAL A 244 -3.31 0.71 7.30
N PHE A 245 -2.55 1.44 6.48
CA PHE A 245 -2.37 2.88 6.65
C PHE A 245 -3.71 3.62 6.57
N LEU A 246 -4.56 3.31 5.58
CA LEU A 246 -5.87 3.94 5.40
C LEU A 246 -6.81 3.69 6.59
N ASP A 247 -6.83 2.48 7.12
CA ASP A 247 -7.60 2.14 8.31
C ASP A 247 -7.11 2.91 9.56
N LEU A 248 -5.79 3.03 9.74
CA LEU A 248 -5.20 3.75 10.86
C LEU A 248 -5.43 5.26 10.73
N TRP A 249 -5.29 5.79 9.51
CA TRP A 249 -5.52 7.18 9.17
C TRP A 249 -6.97 7.59 9.43
N SER A 250 -7.93 6.80 8.95
CA SER A 250 -9.37 7.04 9.15
C SER A 250 -9.80 6.90 10.61
N ALA A 251 -9.15 6.03 11.40
CA ALA A 251 -9.41 5.94 12.84
C ALA A 251 -8.97 7.20 13.62
N TRP A 252 -8.02 7.98 13.11
CA TRP A 252 -7.60 9.24 13.72
C TRP A 252 -8.50 10.40 13.29
N GLN A 253 -9.61 10.55 14.01
CA GLN A 253 -10.53 11.67 13.86
C GLN A 253 -9.98 12.90 14.59
N CYS A 254 -9.77 14.00 13.86
CA CYS A 254 -9.25 15.26 14.41
C CYS A 254 -10.40 16.21 14.76
N SER A 255 -10.43 16.70 16.00
CA SER A 255 -11.43 17.68 16.44
C SER A 255 -10.95 19.14 16.40
N ASP A 256 -9.65 19.36 16.22
CA ASP A 256 -9.04 20.69 16.24
C ASP A 256 -7.80 20.76 15.33
N SER A 257 -7.33 22.00 15.09
CA SER A 257 -6.17 22.26 14.25
C SER A 257 -4.88 21.63 14.76
N LYS A 258 -4.71 21.46 16.08
CA LYS A 258 -3.46 20.91 16.63
C LYS A 258 -3.37 19.41 16.35
N SER A 259 -4.44 18.65 16.60
CA SER A 259 -4.53 17.24 16.23
C SER A 259 -4.35 17.04 14.73
N ALA A 260 -4.97 17.88 13.89
CA ALA A 260 -4.81 17.81 12.44
C ALA A 260 -3.36 18.08 12.00
N GLN A 261 -2.69 19.08 12.57
CA GLN A 261 -1.28 19.34 12.30
C GLN A 261 -0.38 18.18 12.76
N ASP A 262 -0.67 17.52 13.88
CA ASP A 262 0.09 16.36 14.34
C ASP A 262 -0.10 15.15 13.42
N LYS A 263 -1.32 14.94 12.92
CA LYS A 263 -1.64 13.93 11.89
C LYS A 263 -0.87 14.20 10.58
N LEU A 264 -0.79 15.47 10.16
CA LEU A 264 0.01 15.87 8.99
C LEU A 264 1.52 15.68 9.21
N ARG A 265 2.05 15.99 10.40
CA ARG A 265 3.47 15.76 10.73
C ARG A 265 3.83 14.29 10.64
N LEU A 266 2.94 13.39 11.07
CA LEU A 266 3.12 11.95 10.90
C LEU A 266 3.20 11.58 9.41
N LEU A 267 2.29 12.08 8.58
CA LEU A 267 2.31 11.84 7.12
C LEU A 267 3.65 12.29 6.50
N LEU A 268 4.07 13.52 6.81
CA LEU A 268 5.34 14.07 6.33
C LEU A 268 6.55 13.25 6.76
N LYS A 269 6.52 12.73 8.00
CA LYS A 269 7.55 11.83 8.53
C LYS A 269 7.58 10.49 7.80
N ILE A 270 6.42 9.90 7.50
CA ILE A 270 6.31 8.63 6.76
C ILE A 270 6.85 8.78 5.34
N ILE A 271 6.52 9.87 4.65
CA ILE A 271 7.02 10.19 3.30
C ILE A 271 8.50 10.59 3.33
N GLN A 272 9.03 10.92 4.51
CA GLN A 272 10.36 11.53 4.68
C GLN A 272 10.50 12.82 3.86
N LEU A 273 9.44 13.64 3.83
CA LEU A 273 9.39 14.81 2.96
C LEU A 273 10.40 15.88 3.41
N PRO A 274 11.40 16.25 2.58
CA PRO A 274 12.33 17.31 2.93
C PRO A 274 11.64 18.69 2.92
N LEU A 275 12.27 19.67 3.58
CA LEU A 275 11.78 21.05 3.55
C LEU A 275 11.82 21.66 2.14
N ASP A 276 12.84 21.31 1.36
CA ASP A 276 13.01 21.69 -0.05
C ASP A 276 13.04 20.44 -0.93
N LEU A 277 12.21 20.42 -1.97
CA LEU A 277 12.10 19.26 -2.85
C LEU A 277 13.37 19.08 -3.70
N PRO A 278 13.77 17.82 -3.97
CA PRO A 278 14.82 17.53 -4.93
C PRO A 278 14.34 17.76 -6.37
N GLN A 279 15.28 18.02 -7.27
CA GLN A 279 15.02 18.04 -8.72
C GLN A 279 15.41 16.71 -9.40
N SER A 280 16.21 15.87 -8.72
CA SER A 280 16.70 14.61 -9.28
C SER A 280 15.58 13.58 -9.46
N PRO A 281 15.39 13.00 -10.66
CA PRO A 281 14.35 11.99 -10.90
C PRO A 281 14.46 10.80 -9.94
N ALA A 282 15.67 10.35 -9.61
CA ALA A 282 15.89 9.24 -8.68
C ALA A 282 15.43 9.56 -7.25
N LEU A 283 15.66 10.78 -6.76
CA LEU A 283 15.20 11.20 -5.43
C LEU A 283 13.69 11.43 -5.41
N VAL A 284 13.10 11.87 -6.52
CA VAL A 284 11.65 11.98 -6.66
C VAL A 284 11.01 10.59 -6.64
N ALA A 285 11.60 9.61 -7.35
CA ALA A 285 11.15 8.22 -7.31
C ALA A 285 11.25 7.63 -5.90
N GLU A 286 12.30 7.96 -5.13
CA GLU A 286 12.41 7.57 -3.72
C GLU A 286 11.26 8.15 -2.87
N LEU A 287 10.95 9.43 -3.01
CA LEU A 287 9.81 10.05 -2.31
C LEU A 287 8.48 9.37 -2.66
N ILE A 288 8.26 9.05 -3.94
CA ILE A 288 7.03 8.39 -4.42
C ILE A 288 6.96 6.93 -3.92
N SER A 289 8.10 6.26 -3.69
CA SER A 289 8.12 4.87 -3.20
C SER A 289 7.52 4.68 -1.80
N HIS A 290 7.34 5.75 -1.04
CA HIS A 290 6.64 5.74 0.25
C HIS A 290 5.12 5.64 0.13
N PHE A 291 4.58 5.79 -1.08
CA PHE A 291 3.18 5.56 -1.39
C PHE A 291 2.99 4.13 -1.90
N ASP A 292 1.82 3.56 -1.64
CA ASP A 292 1.39 2.33 -2.27
C ASP A 292 1.16 2.58 -3.76
N HIS A 293 1.74 1.75 -4.62
CA HIS A 293 1.60 1.86 -6.08
C HIS A 293 0.15 1.70 -6.55
N SER A 294 -0.72 1.12 -5.73
CA SER A 294 -2.15 0.95 -6.00
C SER A 294 -3.02 2.13 -5.52
N LEU A 295 -2.42 3.16 -4.90
CA LEU A 295 -3.16 4.33 -4.42
C LEU A 295 -3.70 5.18 -5.58
N ASP A 296 -4.96 4.94 -5.90
CA ASP A 296 -5.71 5.57 -6.99
C ASP A 296 -5.87 7.10 -6.78
N PRO A 297 -5.67 7.95 -7.81
CA PRO A 297 -5.94 9.39 -7.77
C PRO A 297 -7.38 9.78 -7.37
N ALA A 298 -8.35 8.87 -7.48
CA ALA A 298 -9.74 9.07 -7.06
C ALA A 298 -10.06 8.44 -5.68
N ASN A 299 -9.06 7.92 -4.96
CA ASN A 299 -9.27 7.32 -3.64
C ASN A 299 -9.76 8.37 -2.61
N GLU A 300 -10.69 7.98 -1.75
CA GLU A 300 -11.29 8.83 -0.70
C GLU A 300 -10.27 9.40 0.31
N PHE A 301 -9.09 8.78 0.42
CA PHE A 301 -7.96 9.27 1.20
C PHE A 301 -7.61 10.72 0.85
N TRP A 302 -7.67 11.08 -0.43
CA TRP A 302 -7.32 12.42 -0.89
C TRP A 302 -8.28 13.48 -0.37
N ASP A 303 -9.57 13.16 -0.33
CA ASP A 303 -10.60 14.03 0.27
C ASP A 303 -10.37 14.19 1.78
N ASP A 304 -10.03 13.11 2.49
CA ASP A 304 -9.76 13.17 3.94
C ASP A 304 -8.47 13.92 4.25
N LEU A 305 -7.43 13.76 3.41
CA LEU A 305 -6.20 14.55 3.50
C LEU A 305 -6.50 16.04 3.32
N SER A 306 -7.26 16.41 2.30
CA SER A 306 -7.69 17.78 2.04
C SER A 306 -8.44 18.39 3.22
N LYS A 307 -9.41 17.67 3.78
CA LYS A 307 -10.13 18.10 5.00
C LYS A 307 -9.20 18.24 6.20
N THR A 308 -8.24 17.33 6.36
CA THR A 308 -7.24 17.40 7.42
C THR A 308 -6.37 18.66 7.27
N VAL A 309 -5.95 19.01 6.06
CA VAL A 309 -5.19 20.23 5.76
C VAL A 309 -6.03 21.48 6.04
N GLN A 310 -7.27 21.52 5.57
CA GLN A 310 -8.18 22.64 5.83
C GLN A 310 -8.38 22.86 7.35
N LEU A 311 -8.56 21.79 8.13
CA LEU A 311 -8.68 21.86 9.59
C LEU A 311 -7.37 22.31 10.26
N ALA A 312 -6.23 21.79 9.82
CA ALA A 312 -4.90 22.11 10.36
C ALA A 312 -4.56 23.61 10.24
N PHE A 313 -5.05 24.26 9.18
CA PHE A 313 -4.78 25.66 8.87
C PHE A 313 -6.02 26.56 8.94
N ALA A 314 -7.11 26.13 9.59
CA ALA A 314 -8.38 26.88 9.61
C ALA A 314 -8.22 28.37 9.96
N ASN A 315 -7.29 28.71 10.85
CA ASN A 315 -7.13 30.07 11.40
C ASN A 315 -6.12 30.98 10.67
N GLY A 316 -5.56 30.61 9.52
CA GLY A 316 -4.62 31.47 8.81
C GLY A 316 -4.21 30.97 7.43
N ASN A 317 -3.37 31.74 6.73
CA ASN A 317 -2.75 31.25 5.50
C ASN A 317 -1.80 30.11 5.82
N ILE A 318 -1.60 29.19 4.90
CA ILE A 318 -0.60 28.12 5.07
C ILE A 318 0.80 28.70 5.33
N SER A 319 1.08 29.90 4.80
CA SER A 319 2.32 30.64 5.00
C SER A 319 2.60 31.05 6.44
N ASP A 320 1.56 31.19 7.27
CA ASP A 320 1.70 31.57 8.69
C ASP A 320 2.33 30.43 9.53
N TYR A 321 2.39 29.22 8.99
CA TYR A 321 2.83 28.00 9.68
C TYR A 321 4.25 27.55 9.31
N LYS A 322 5.06 28.44 8.72
CA LYS A 322 6.50 28.27 8.47
C LYS A 322 6.85 26.92 7.82
N GLU A 323 7.62 26.08 8.52
CA GLU A 323 8.14 24.81 8.01
C GLU A 323 7.03 23.81 7.67
N LEU A 324 6.03 23.67 8.55
CA LEU A 324 4.89 22.77 8.29
C LEU A 324 4.11 23.26 7.07
N GLY A 325 3.88 24.57 6.97
CA GLY A 325 3.22 25.16 5.81
C GLY A 325 3.99 24.91 4.51
N LYS A 326 5.32 25.10 4.54
CA LYS A 326 6.20 24.86 3.38
C LYS A 326 6.23 23.39 2.96
N GLN A 327 6.34 22.46 3.91
CA GLN A 327 6.30 21.03 3.61
C GLN A 327 4.94 20.60 3.05
N ILE A 328 3.83 21.09 3.60
CA ILE A 328 2.49 20.77 3.06
C ILE A 328 2.28 21.39 1.68
N HIS A 329 2.77 22.60 1.43
CA HIS A 329 2.79 23.15 0.07
C HIS A 329 3.55 22.24 -0.90
N ASN A 330 4.78 21.84 -0.54
CA ASN A 330 5.61 20.97 -1.35
C ASN A 330 5.03 19.55 -1.53
N LEU A 331 4.28 19.06 -0.55
CA LEU A 331 3.60 17.76 -0.63
C LEU A 331 2.64 17.70 -1.83
N ARG A 332 2.04 18.82 -2.23
CA ARG A 332 1.14 18.89 -3.40
C ARG A 332 1.83 18.43 -4.68
N TYR A 333 3.10 18.79 -4.87
CA TYR A 333 3.89 18.39 -6.03
C TYR A 333 4.25 16.90 -5.99
N VAL A 334 4.54 16.35 -4.80
CA VAL A 334 4.83 14.93 -4.62
C VAL A 334 3.58 14.09 -4.89
N ILE A 335 2.42 14.52 -4.40
CA ILE A 335 1.14 13.85 -4.68
C ILE A 335 0.85 13.87 -6.17
N SER A 336 0.96 15.02 -6.85
CA SER A 336 0.75 15.09 -8.30
C SER A 336 1.71 14.18 -9.09
N ALA A 337 2.97 14.08 -8.66
CA ALA A 337 3.94 13.17 -9.29
C ALA A 337 3.58 11.70 -9.05
N GLN A 338 3.16 11.32 -7.84
CA GLN A 338 2.68 9.97 -7.53
C GLN A 338 1.44 9.62 -8.36
N GLN A 339 0.49 10.54 -8.49
CA GLN A 339 -0.74 10.33 -9.27
C GLN A 339 -0.45 10.18 -10.76
N ALA A 340 0.46 10.99 -11.32
CA ALA A 340 0.93 10.83 -12.70
C ALA A 340 1.59 9.46 -12.89
N GLN A 341 2.43 9.02 -11.94
CA GLN A 341 3.08 7.72 -12.01
C GLN A 341 2.09 6.56 -11.91
N TYR A 342 1.08 6.64 -11.03
CA TYR A 342 0.00 5.66 -10.96
C TYR A 342 -0.66 5.46 -12.33
N ILE A 343 -0.98 6.56 -13.03
CA ILE A 343 -1.59 6.49 -14.36
C ILE A 343 -0.64 5.84 -15.37
N ARG A 344 0.66 6.16 -15.33
CA ARG A 344 1.67 5.56 -16.21
C ARG A 344 1.79 4.05 -16.00
N ASP A 345 1.78 3.62 -14.74
CA ASP A 345 1.97 2.22 -14.35
C ASP A 345 0.70 1.38 -14.59
N SER A 346 -0.48 2.00 -14.58
CA SER A 346 -1.76 1.32 -14.78
C SER A 346 -1.94 0.72 -16.19
N ASP A 347 -1.17 1.17 -17.19
CA ASP A 347 -1.14 0.60 -18.54
C ASP A 347 0.32 0.55 -19.05
N PRO A 348 0.96 -0.64 -19.04
CA PRO A 348 2.35 -0.80 -19.50
C PRO A 348 2.50 -0.74 -21.02
N GLY A 349 1.42 -0.51 -21.77
CA GLY A 349 1.48 -0.33 -23.22
C GLY A 349 2.23 0.93 -23.65
N ASN A 350 2.62 0.98 -24.93
CA ASN A 350 3.34 2.10 -25.55
C ASN A 350 2.43 3.31 -25.85
N LYS A 351 1.52 3.64 -24.94
CA LYS A 351 0.60 4.78 -25.02
C LYS A 351 1.25 6.02 -24.41
N THR A 352 0.90 7.19 -24.93
CA THR A 352 1.23 8.48 -24.33
C THR A 352 0.58 8.66 -22.96
N ASP A 353 1.11 9.55 -22.11
CA ASP A 353 0.51 9.86 -20.80
C ASP A 353 -0.96 10.28 -20.95
N GLY A 354 -1.28 11.09 -21.96
CA GLY A 354 -2.64 11.54 -22.26
C GLY A 354 -3.57 10.40 -22.65
N GLU A 355 -3.09 9.42 -23.42
CA GLU A 355 -3.89 8.23 -23.74
C GLU A 355 -4.13 7.33 -22.51
N LYS A 356 -3.12 7.19 -21.64
CA LYS A 356 -3.26 6.45 -20.37
C LYS A 356 -4.24 7.15 -19.43
N LEU A 357 -4.14 8.47 -19.28
CA LEU A 357 -5.10 9.25 -18.50
C LEU A 357 -6.50 9.13 -19.11
N ALA A 358 -6.64 9.26 -20.42
CA ALA A 358 -7.93 9.14 -21.08
C ALA A 358 -8.56 7.75 -20.85
N LEU A 359 -7.76 6.68 -20.86
CA LEU A 359 -8.21 5.33 -20.54
C LEU A 359 -8.68 5.20 -19.09
N TYR A 360 -7.93 5.74 -18.13
CA TYR A 360 -8.32 5.80 -16.72
C TYR A 360 -9.67 6.50 -16.58
N LEU A 361 -9.81 7.71 -17.15
CA LEU A 361 -11.03 8.54 -17.10
C LEU A 361 -12.27 7.92 -17.77
N THR A 362 -12.12 6.81 -18.50
CA THR A 362 -13.29 6.05 -18.96
C THR A 362 -14.15 5.53 -17.80
N LYS A 363 -13.59 5.41 -16.59
CA LYS A 363 -14.24 4.88 -15.38
C LYS A 363 -14.40 5.89 -14.25
N HIS A 364 -13.86 7.10 -14.37
CA HIS A 364 -13.86 8.10 -13.31
C HIS A 364 -14.48 9.41 -13.80
N ASP A 365 -15.14 10.12 -12.90
CA ASP A 365 -15.65 11.46 -13.16
C ASP A 365 -14.50 12.45 -13.23
N TYR A 366 -14.58 13.38 -14.19
CA TYR A 366 -13.56 14.39 -14.39
C TYR A 366 -14.15 15.63 -15.06
N THR A 367 -13.39 16.71 -15.01
CA THR A 367 -13.69 17.94 -15.75
C THR A 367 -12.43 18.47 -16.42
N THR A 368 -12.59 19.05 -17.60
CA THR A 368 -11.57 19.88 -18.26
C THR A 368 -11.99 21.35 -18.29
N GLU A 369 -13.16 21.70 -17.74
CA GLU A 369 -13.72 23.05 -17.82
C GLU A 369 -13.08 24.05 -16.86
N GLU A 370 -12.33 23.55 -15.87
CA GLU A 370 -11.54 24.39 -14.98
C GLU A 370 -10.53 25.24 -15.76
N SER A 371 -10.26 26.45 -15.27
CA SER A 371 -9.36 27.37 -15.98
C SER A 371 -7.93 26.86 -15.92
N ASP A 372 -7.32 26.66 -17.08
CA ASP A 372 -5.91 26.29 -17.24
C ASP A 372 -5.00 27.51 -17.48
N ARG A 373 -5.54 28.73 -17.39
CA ARG A 373 -4.84 30.00 -17.68
C ARG A 373 -3.49 30.11 -16.95
N LEU A 374 -3.45 29.66 -15.70
CA LEU A 374 -2.23 29.71 -14.89
C LEU A 374 -1.14 28.75 -15.35
N HIS A 375 -1.47 27.80 -16.22
CA HIS A 375 -0.56 26.82 -16.84
C HIS A 375 -0.17 27.24 -18.27
N GLN A 376 -0.44 28.48 -18.68
CA GLN A 376 -0.06 29.01 -20.00
C GLN A 376 1.09 30.03 -19.89
N LYS A 377 2.02 29.84 -18.94
CA LYS A 377 3.05 30.86 -18.66
C LYS A 377 4.09 30.92 -19.79
N GLY A 378 4.44 32.14 -20.17
CA GLY A 378 5.51 32.48 -21.11
C GLY A 378 6.26 33.72 -20.63
N TYR A 379 7.45 34.00 -21.15
CA TYR A 379 8.14 35.27 -20.90
C TYR A 379 8.17 36.12 -22.16
N TYR A 380 8.07 37.44 -21.98
CA TYR A 380 8.08 38.37 -23.11
C TYR A 380 9.52 38.69 -23.53
N ASN A 381 9.84 38.46 -24.81
CA ASN A 381 11.18 38.73 -25.34
C ASN A 381 11.30 40.10 -26.06
N GLY A 382 10.30 40.97 -25.91
CA GLY A 382 10.24 42.26 -26.63
C GLY A 382 9.41 42.23 -27.91
N LYS A 383 9.01 41.05 -28.40
CA LYS A 383 8.16 40.92 -29.60
C LYS A 383 6.96 39.99 -29.38
N PHE A 384 7.19 38.80 -28.84
CA PHE A 384 6.16 37.79 -28.57
C PHE A 384 6.46 37.06 -27.25
N MET A 385 5.51 36.26 -26.76
CA MET A 385 5.80 35.35 -25.65
C MET A 385 6.64 34.17 -26.12
N GLN A 386 7.71 33.91 -25.39
CA GLN A 386 8.50 32.70 -25.51
C GLN A 386 8.08 31.72 -24.41
N TYR A 387 7.68 30.53 -24.85
CA TYR A 387 7.19 29.46 -23.99
C TYR A 387 8.32 28.53 -23.54
N PRO A 388 8.17 27.86 -22.38
CA PRO A 388 9.17 26.93 -21.90
C PRO A 388 9.30 25.70 -22.81
N ALA A 389 10.47 25.06 -22.81
CA ALA A 389 10.69 23.83 -23.57
C ALA A 389 9.69 22.75 -23.12
N GLY A 390 9.00 22.13 -24.08
CA GLY A 390 7.96 21.13 -23.84
C GLY A 390 6.53 21.67 -23.80
N TYR A 391 6.31 22.98 -23.96
CA TYR A 391 4.96 23.57 -24.06
C TYR A 391 4.24 23.24 -25.38
N ALA A 392 5.03 23.00 -26.44
CA ALA A 392 4.55 22.74 -27.81
C ALA A 392 3.50 23.77 -28.28
N ASN A 393 2.20 23.47 -28.19
CA ASN A 393 1.12 24.34 -28.65
C ASN A 393 0.06 24.65 -27.56
N GLY A 394 0.40 24.47 -26.29
CA GLY A 394 -0.48 24.76 -25.16
C GLY A 394 -0.64 23.57 -24.23
N ASP A 395 -1.06 23.91 -23.01
CA ASP A 395 -1.38 22.95 -21.96
C ASP A 395 -2.89 22.87 -21.74
N ILE A 396 -3.39 21.73 -21.24
CA ILE A 396 -4.75 21.59 -20.74
C ILE A 396 -4.74 21.07 -19.30
N LYS A 397 -5.73 21.52 -18.54
CA LYS A 397 -6.00 21.04 -17.18
C LYS A 397 -7.11 19.99 -17.20
N VAL A 398 -6.85 18.87 -16.55
CA VAL A 398 -7.81 17.80 -16.32
C VAL A 398 -7.89 17.56 -14.81
N VAL A 399 -9.09 17.53 -14.26
CA VAL A 399 -9.28 17.46 -12.80
C VAL A 399 -10.21 16.30 -12.44
N VAL A 400 -9.81 15.51 -11.45
CA VAL A 400 -10.59 14.41 -10.86
C VAL A 400 -10.91 14.79 -9.41
N ASN A 401 -12.20 14.77 -9.06
CA ASN A 401 -12.72 15.13 -7.73
C ASN A 401 -12.21 16.46 -7.16
N PHE A 402 -11.92 17.44 -8.03
CA PHE A 402 -11.34 18.75 -7.69
C PHE A 402 -9.91 18.74 -7.10
N HIS A 403 -9.53 17.67 -6.42
CA HIS A 403 -8.24 17.51 -5.74
C HIS A 403 -7.11 17.10 -6.67
N SER A 404 -7.33 16.07 -7.50
CA SER A 404 -6.29 15.49 -8.35
C SER A 404 -6.25 16.22 -9.69
N GLU A 405 -5.20 17.01 -9.89
CA GLU A 405 -4.98 17.82 -11.08
C GLU A 405 -3.90 17.18 -11.97
N PHE A 406 -4.18 17.11 -13.27
CA PHE A 406 -3.24 16.73 -14.30
C PHE A 406 -3.13 17.85 -15.33
N ILE A 407 -1.89 18.20 -15.69
CA ILE A 407 -1.60 19.10 -16.80
C ILE A 407 -1.00 18.28 -17.92
N LEU A 408 -1.61 18.34 -19.10
CA LEU A 408 -1.11 17.72 -20.32
C LEU A 408 -0.69 18.80 -21.29
N ASN A 409 0.51 18.68 -21.87
CA ASN A 409 0.86 19.48 -23.03
C ASN A 409 0.15 18.98 -24.29
N SER A 410 0.27 19.71 -25.39
CA SER A 410 -0.36 19.32 -26.67
C SER A 410 0.16 18.01 -27.28
N GLU A 411 1.25 17.44 -26.76
CA GLU A 411 1.79 16.13 -27.17
C GLU A 411 1.26 15.00 -26.29
N GLY A 412 0.42 15.31 -25.29
CA GLY A 412 -0.14 14.34 -24.37
C GLY A 412 0.88 13.85 -23.34
N ARG A 413 1.87 14.66 -22.96
CA ARG A 413 2.79 14.37 -21.85
C ARG A 413 2.34 15.06 -20.57
N PHE A 414 2.47 14.40 -19.43
CA PHE A 414 2.27 15.04 -18.14
C PHE A 414 3.30 16.15 -17.91
N GLN A 415 2.82 17.25 -17.31
CA GLN A 415 3.63 18.38 -16.88
C GLN A 415 3.55 18.45 -15.36
N ASN A 416 4.60 18.02 -14.69
CA ASN A 416 4.75 18.07 -13.23
C ASN A 416 6.00 18.86 -12.86
N GLU A 417 5.97 19.58 -11.74
CA GLU A 417 7.11 20.34 -11.22
C GLU A 417 8.29 19.44 -10.89
N ILE A 418 7.99 18.28 -10.30
CA ILE A 418 8.91 17.18 -10.07
C ILE A 418 8.32 15.93 -10.72
N ASP A 419 9.16 15.11 -11.33
CA ASP A 419 8.71 13.92 -12.05
C ASP A 419 9.78 12.83 -11.95
N PRO A 420 9.42 11.59 -11.53
CA PRO A 420 10.37 10.47 -11.51
C PRO A 420 10.89 10.09 -12.91
N GLU A 421 10.17 10.46 -13.98
CA GLU A 421 10.60 10.30 -15.38
C GLU A 421 11.40 11.51 -15.90
N GLY A 422 11.55 12.56 -15.08
CA GLY A 422 12.25 13.79 -15.40
C GLY A 422 11.33 14.93 -15.84
N ALA A 423 11.32 16.01 -15.04
CA ALA A 423 10.52 17.19 -15.32
C ALA A 423 11.07 17.99 -16.51
N SER A 424 10.18 18.37 -17.44
CA SER A 424 10.50 19.31 -18.53
C SER A 424 10.58 20.75 -17.99
N GLU A 425 11.14 21.69 -18.77
CA GLU A 425 11.06 23.12 -18.40
C GLU A 425 9.59 23.57 -18.28
N ASN A 426 8.72 23.04 -19.14
CA ASN A 426 7.28 23.29 -19.06
C ASN A 426 6.66 22.73 -17.78
N GLY A 427 6.99 21.50 -17.37
CA GLY A 427 6.55 20.92 -16.10
C GLY A 427 6.97 21.77 -14.89
N ILE A 428 8.19 22.28 -14.88
CA ILE A 428 8.66 23.15 -13.79
C ILE A 428 7.87 24.47 -13.72
N VAL A 429 7.49 25.03 -14.86
CA VAL A 429 6.85 26.36 -14.98
C VAL A 429 5.32 26.31 -14.89
N ASN A 430 4.71 25.31 -15.51
CA ASN A 430 3.26 25.17 -15.73
C ASN A 430 2.70 23.87 -15.15
N GLY A 431 3.48 23.17 -14.32
CA GLY A 431 3.11 21.85 -13.80
C GLY A 431 1.83 21.80 -12.97
N ALA A 432 1.38 20.57 -12.78
CA ALA A 432 0.21 20.21 -12.00
C ALA A 432 0.50 20.17 -10.50
N SER A 433 -0.46 20.63 -9.70
CA SER A 433 -0.41 20.50 -8.25
C SER A 433 -1.74 20.04 -7.67
N PHE A 434 -1.69 19.15 -6.68
CA PHE A 434 -2.86 18.70 -5.93
C PHE A 434 -3.57 19.88 -5.24
N ASN A 435 -4.90 19.88 -5.17
CA ASN A 435 -5.67 20.94 -4.51
C ASN A 435 -6.19 20.49 -3.16
N TYR A 436 -5.95 21.27 -2.10
CA TYR A 436 -6.50 21.00 -0.77
C TYR A 436 -7.90 21.57 -0.56
N ALA A 437 -8.30 22.60 -1.31
CA ALA A 437 -9.67 23.10 -1.27
C ALA A 437 -10.63 22.16 -2.03
N ASP A 438 -11.91 22.22 -1.68
CA ASP A 438 -12.96 21.40 -2.32
C ASP A 438 -13.59 22.09 -3.54
N ASN A 439 -13.33 23.39 -3.73
CA ASN A 439 -13.81 24.19 -4.85
C ASN A 439 -13.02 25.50 -4.99
N ASN A 440 -13.17 26.15 -6.14
CA ASN A 440 -12.69 27.51 -6.37
C ASN A 440 -13.33 28.50 -5.39
N ASP A 441 -12.63 29.61 -5.09
CA ASP A 441 -13.02 30.65 -4.12
C ASP A 441 -14.38 31.30 -4.41
N ARG A 442 -15.45 30.62 -4.01
CA ARG A 442 -16.82 31.14 -3.92
C ARG A 442 -17.24 31.34 -2.48
N ASP A 443 -16.48 30.78 -1.54
CA ASP A 443 -16.64 30.94 -0.10
C ASP A 443 -16.01 32.26 0.39
N LYS A 444 -16.44 32.72 1.56
CA LYS A 444 -15.85 33.92 2.18
C LYS A 444 -14.43 33.66 2.70
N ALA A 445 -14.12 32.40 3.00
CA ALA A 445 -12.82 31.98 3.53
C ALA A 445 -11.73 31.99 2.46
N LYS A 446 -12.09 31.97 1.17
CA LYS A 446 -11.18 31.91 0.02
C LYS A 446 -10.18 30.77 0.17
N THR A 447 -10.69 29.60 0.52
CA THR A 447 -9.90 28.44 0.95
C THR A 447 -8.88 28.02 -0.12
N HIS A 448 -9.29 27.99 -1.39
CA HIS A 448 -8.41 27.66 -2.52
C HIS A 448 -7.30 28.70 -2.66
N LYS A 449 -7.61 30.00 -2.59
CA LYS A 449 -6.57 31.04 -2.61
C LYS A 449 -5.55 30.86 -1.49
N ARG A 450 -6.06 30.55 -0.30
CA ARG A 450 -5.31 30.52 0.96
C ARG A 450 -4.38 29.32 1.12
N LEU A 451 -4.77 28.18 0.56
CA LEU A 451 -4.05 26.91 0.65
C LEU A 451 -3.34 26.55 -0.65
N ASP A 452 -3.94 26.89 -1.80
CA ASP A 452 -3.56 26.35 -3.10
C ASP A 452 -3.02 27.39 -4.11
N VAL A 453 -3.02 28.69 -3.78
CA VAL A 453 -2.51 29.74 -4.70
C VAL A 453 -1.50 30.72 -4.07
N GLU A 454 -1.76 31.26 -2.88
CA GLU A 454 -1.00 32.37 -2.31
C GLU A 454 0.06 31.93 -1.29
N TYR A 455 1.17 31.38 -1.80
CA TYR A 455 2.28 30.84 -1.01
C TYR A 455 3.66 31.23 -1.58
N ALA A 456 3.77 32.40 -2.19
CA ALA A 456 4.86 32.79 -3.11
C ALA A 456 6.31 32.51 -2.66
N ASP A 457 6.56 32.31 -1.36
CA ASP A 457 7.90 32.06 -0.80
C ASP A 457 8.18 30.57 -0.46
N PHE A 458 7.24 29.65 -0.72
CA PHE A 458 7.36 28.24 -0.32
C PHE A 458 7.83 27.30 -1.42
N ASP A 459 7.85 27.76 -2.67
CA ASP A 459 8.39 26.97 -3.77
C ASP A 459 9.87 26.62 -3.55
N PRO A 460 10.34 25.46 -4.03
CA PRO A 460 11.75 25.12 -4.00
C PRO A 460 12.60 26.18 -4.72
N ALA A 461 13.77 26.52 -4.16
CA ALA A 461 14.63 27.58 -4.70
C ALA A 461 15.04 27.35 -6.18
N TRP A 462 15.20 26.08 -6.61
CA TRP A 462 15.52 25.75 -8.00
C TRP A 462 14.36 26.03 -8.96
N ARG A 463 13.11 25.95 -8.49
CA ARG A 463 11.92 26.29 -9.27
C ARG A 463 11.85 27.79 -9.46
N ASP A 464 12.06 28.56 -8.39
CA ASP A 464 12.11 30.01 -8.45
C ASP A 464 13.19 30.50 -9.43
N TYR A 465 14.38 29.89 -9.41
CA TYR A 465 15.46 30.15 -10.37
C TYR A 465 15.10 29.83 -11.82
N THR A 466 14.18 28.88 -12.05
CA THR A 466 13.71 28.52 -13.39
C THR A 466 12.61 29.47 -13.88
N ILE A 467 11.68 29.84 -13.01
CA ILE A 467 10.59 30.79 -13.30
C ILE A 467 11.13 32.21 -13.50
N ASN A 468 12.06 32.62 -12.65
CA ASN A 468 12.76 33.91 -12.70
C ASN A 468 14.11 33.74 -13.44
N LYS A 469 14.08 33.62 -14.77
CA LYS A 469 15.31 33.64 -15.60
C LYS A 469 16.13 34.93 -15.41
N SER A 470 15.54 36.00 -14.86
CA SER A 470 16.25 37.18 -14.37
C SER A 470 17.33 36.91 -13.32
N LEU A 471 17.23 35.79 -12.61
CA LEU A 471 18.27 35.33 -11.69
C LEU A 471 19.46 34.68 -12.42
N LYS A 472 19.28 34.26 -13.68
CA LYS A 472 20.32 33.66 -14.56
C LYS A 472 21.09 34.72 -15.34
N ASP A 473 20.39 35.72 -15.87
CA ASP A 473 20.97 36.81 -16.65
C ASP A 473 20.51 38.17 -16.11
N LYS A 474 21.37 38.80 -15.33
CA LYS A 474 21.10 40.12 -14.73
C LYS A 474 20.97 41.24 -15.77
N ASN A 475 21.50 41.03 -16.98
CA ASN A 475 21.49 42.05 -18.03
C ASN A 475 20.21 42.00 -18.88
N ASN A 476 19.49 40.88 -18.88
CA ASN A 476 18.20 40.74 -19.55
C ASN A 476 17.20 39.97 -18.69
N PRO A 477 16.66 40.61 -17.63
CA PRO A 477 15.80 39.94 -16.69
C PRO A 477 14.46 39.57 -17.31
N VAL A 478 14.19 38.26 -17.45
CA VAL A 478 12.88 37.74 -17.91
C VAL A 478 12.26 36.81 -16.88
N ARG A 479 10.92 36.85 -16.77
CA ARG A 479 10.13 36.02 -15.86
C ARG A 479 8.99 35.37 -16.62
N TYR A 480 8.77 34.07 -16.39
CA TYR A 480 7.58 33.40 -16.87
C TYR A 480 6.34 33.93 -16.15
N VAL A 481 5.35 34.39 -16.91
CA VAL A 481 4.12 34.98 -16.40
C VAL A 481 2.91 34.40 -17.12
N SER A 482 1.82 34.16 -16.38
CA SER A 482 0.56 33.67 -16.95
C SER A 482 -0.18 34.78 -17.71
N PRO A 483 -0.93 34.48 -18.79
CA PRO A 483 -1.80 35.45 -19.43
C PRO A 483 -2.85 35.97 -18.44
N THR A 484 -3.22 37.23 -18.55
CA THR A 484 -4.22 37.86 -17.68
C THR A 484 -5.64 37.41 -18.03
N ASN A 485 -6.54 37.39 -17.05
CA ASN A 485 -7.96 37.20 -17.32
C ASN A 485 -8.62 38.56 -17.55
N PHE A 486 -9.02 38.88 -18.78
CA PHE A 486 -9.58 40.20 -19.10
C PHE A 486 -11.12 40.19 -18.95
N HIS A 487 -11.67 41.07 -18.11
CA HIS A 487 -13.12 41.12 -17.88
C HIS A 487 -13.85 41.97 -18.96
N PRO A 488 -14.86 41.43 -19.68
CA PRO A 488 -15.53 42.11 -20.79
C PRO A 488 -16.28 43.40 -20.44
N LEU A 489 -16.52 43.73 -19.16
CA LEU A 489 -17.12 45.02 -18.77
C LEU A 489 -16.14 46.20 -18.83
N LEU A 490 -14.84 45.95 -18.99
CA LEU A 490 -13.80 46.97 -19.27
C LEU A 490 -13.73 47.33 -20.77
N LYS A 491 -14.82 47.07 -21.51
CA LYS A 491 -15.00 47.12 -22.97
C LYS A 491 -14.59 48.42 -23.67
N THR A 492 -14.42 49.53 -22.95
CA THR A 492 -14.02 50.81 -23.52
C THR A 492 -12.53 50.89 -23.82
N ALA A 493 -11.70 49.99 -23.26
CA ALA A 493 -10.27 49.91 -23.52
C ALA A 493 -9.92 48.63 -24.31
N LYS A 494 -10.40 48.53 -25.56
CA LYS A 494 -9.81 47.60 -26.57
C LYS A 494 -8.37 48.00 -26.96
N VAL A 495 -7.79 48.99 -26.30
CA VAL A 495 -6.49 49.59 -26.61
C VAL A 495 -5.67 49.61 -25.33
N GLY A 496 -4.63 48.78 -25.25
CA GLY A 496 -3.72 48.76 -24.11
C GLY A 496 -2.88 47.48 -23.96
N SER A 497 -1.86 47.55 -23.11
CA SER A 497 -0.94 46.45 -22.79
C SER A 497 -1.62 45.25 -22.12
N GLU A 498 -2.75 45.46 -21.42
CA GLU A 498 -3.48 44.39 -20.74
C GLU A 498 -4.23 43.48 -21.71
N TRP A 499 -4.94 44.04 -22.70
CA TRP A 499 -5.59 43.24 -23.74
C TRP A 499 -4.57 42.43 -24.55
N ASN A 500 -3.39 42.99 -24.84
CA ASN A 500 -2.31 42.24 -25.48
C ASN A 500 -1.77 41.08 -24.63
N ARG A 501 -1.96 41.11 -23.30
CA ARG A 501 -1.58 40.03 -22.37
C ARG A 501 -2.74 39.11 -22.01
N SER A 502 -3.90 39.30 -22.64
CA SER A 502 -5.13 38.58 -22.32
C SER A 502 -5.08 37.13 -22.79
N TYR A 503 -5.59 36.22 -21.96
CA TYR A 503 -5.81 34.80 -22.29
C TYR A 503 -6.80 34.64 -23.48
N GLN A 504 -7.66 35.64 -23.68
CA GLN A 504 -8.71 35.64 -24.70
C GLN A 504 -8.32 36.34 -26.01
N ASN A 505 -7.13 36.96 -26.11
CA ASN A 505 -6.78 37.77 -27.28
C ASN A 505 -6.03 36.95 -28.36
N PRO A 506 -6.64 36.68 -29.54
CA PRO A 506 -6.01 35.94 -30.62
C PRO A 506 -4.90 36.72 -31.34
N ASP A 507 -4.87 38.03 -31.19
CA ASP A 507 -3.83 38.92 -31.73
C ASP A 507 -2.84 39.37 -30.63
N GLY A 508 -2.93 38.77 -29.43
CA GLY A 508 -2.14 39.13 -28.25
C GLY A 508 -0.76 38.48 -28.23
N TYR A 509 0.05 38.82 -27.22
CA TYR A 509 1.41 38.28 -27.05
C TYR A 509 1.43 36.77 -26.79
N TYR A 510 0.36 36.22 -26.22
CA TYR A 510 0.22 34.80 -25.89
C TYR A 510 -0.39 33.95 -27.01
N GLN A 511 -0.71 34.54 -28.17
CA GLN A 511 -1.26 33.76 -29.27
C GLN A 511 -0.25 32.73 -29.79
N ILE A 512 -0.77 31.59 -30.24
CA ILE A 512 -0.02 30.60 -31.01
C ILE A 512 -0.81 30.32 -32.29
N ASN A 513 -0.17 30.50 -33.44
CA ASN A 513 -0.74 30.25 -34.77
C ASN A 513 -2.08 30.96 -35.01
N GLY A 514 -2.22 32.20 -34.53
CA GLY A 514 -3.42 33.02 -34.69
C GLY A 514 -4.57 32.65 -33.75
N LEU A 515 -4.34 31.73 -32.81
CA LEU A 515 -5.31 31.35 -31.78
C LEU A 515 -4.88 31.92 -30.43
N SER A 516 -5.83 32.47 -29.68
CA SER A 516 -5.61 32.83 -28.28
C SER A 516 -5.30 31.59 -27.45
N SER A 517 -4.67 31.76 -26.28
CA SER A 517 -4.46 30.65 -25.35
C SER A 517 -5.79 29.96 -25.00
N GLU A 518 -6.87 30.70 -24.78
CA GLU A 518 -8.20 30.12 -24.53
C GLU A 518 -8.70 29.26 -25.70
N GLN A 519 -8.52 29.72 -26.93
CA GLN A 519 -8.94 28.97 -28.12
C GLN A 519 -8.13 27.68 -28.28
N ASN A 520 -6.81 27.76 -28.05
CA ASN A 520 -5.94 26.57 -28.07
C ASN A 520 -6.33 25.57 -26.97
N SER A 521 -6.51 26.02 -25.74
CA SER A 521 -6.99 25.19 -24.64
C SER A 521 -8.34 24.53 -24.94
N LYS A 522 -9.32 25.28 -25.47
CA LYS A 522 -10.63 24.72 -25.88
C LYS A 522 -10.48 23.64 -26.94
N ARG A 523 -9.62 23.85 -27.94
CA ARG A 523 -9.34 22.86 -28.99
C ARG A 523 -8.73 21.59 -28.41
N LEU A 524 -7.66 21.71 -27.62
CA LEU A 524 -6.98 20.57 -27.00
C LEU A 524 -7.90 19.80 -26.03
N ARG A 525 -8.75 20.49 -25.26
CA ARG A 525 -9.75 19.87 -24.40
C ARG A 525 -10.79 19.08 -25.19
N ALA A 526 -11.26 19.62 -26.32
CA ALA A 526 -12.18 18.91 -27.18
C ALA A 526 -11.54 17.65 -27.79
N GLU A 527 -10.28 17.73 -28.23
CA GLU A 527 -9.50 16.60 -28.72
C GLU A 527 -9.36 15.51 -27.64
N PHE A 528 -8.99 15.88 -26.42
CA PHE A 528 -8.86 14.96 -25.29
C PHE A 528 -10.19 14.32 -24.87
N ASN A 529 -11.25 15.11 -24.75
CA ASN A 529 -12.58 14.59 -24.39
C ASN A 529 -13.11 13.62 -25.46
N ASN A 530 -12.89 13.91 -26.74
CA ASN A 530 -13.24 12.99 -27.82
C ASN A 530 -12.45 11.66 -27.74
N LEU A 531 -11.18 11.71 -27.32
CA LEU A 531 -10.39 10.50 -27.08
C LEU A 531 -11.00 9.65 -25.96
N VAL A 532 -11.37 10.25 -24.82
CA VAL A 532 -12.03 9.55 -23.70
C VAL A 532 -13.33 8.90 -24.16
N GLU A 533 -14.20 9.65 -24.85
CA GLU A 533 -15.48 9.13 -25.35
C GLU A 533 -15.31 7.99 -26.36
N THR A 534 -14.32 8.11 -27.25
CA THR A 534 -13.99 7.04 -28.21
C THR A 534 -13.57 5.76 -27.47
N LEU A 535 -12.75 5.88 -26.42
CA LEU A 535 -12.32 4.73 -25.61
C LEU A 535 -13.49 4.15 -24.79
N ARG A 536 -14.40 4.98 -24.26
CA ARG A 536 -15.63 4.53 -23.60
C ARG A 536 -16.52 3.71 -24.53
N GLN A 537 -16.68 4.14 -25.78
CA GLN A 537 -17.50 3.42 -26.77
C GLN A 537 -16.86 2.09 -27.18
N LYS A 538 -15.54 2.05 -27.42
CA LYS A 538 -14.82 0.81 -27.76
C LYS A 538 -14.99 -0.28 -26.69
N LYS A 539 -14.94 0.08 -25.40
CA LYS A 539 -15.17 -0.87 -24.29
C LYS A 539 -16.60 -1.39 -24.19
N LYS A 540 -17.61 -0.66 -24.68
CA LYS A 540 -19.01 -1.10 -24.67
C LYS A 540 -19.35 -2.07 -25.82
N GLY A 541 -18.54 -2.06 -26.88
CA GLY A 541 -18.72 -2.92 -28.05
C GLY A 541 -17.87 -4.20 -28.06
N SER A 542 -16.97 -4.37 -27.08
CA SER A 542 -16.20 -5.58 -26.79
C SER A 542 -16.84 -6.34 -25.64
#